data_AF-A0A4Q1D354-F1
#
_entry.id   AF-A0A4Q1D354-F1
#
_cell.length_a   1.000
_cell.length_b   1.000
_cell.length_c   1.000
_cell.angle_alpha   90.00
_cell.angle_beta   90.00
_cell.angle_gamma   90.00
#
_symmetry.space_group_name_H-M   'P 1'
#
loop_
_entity.id
_entity.type
_entity.pdbx_description
1 polymer ?
#
loop_
_entity_poly.entity_id
_entity_poly.type
_entity_poly.pdbx_seq_one_letter_code
_entity_poly.pdbx_strand_id
1 'polypeptide(L)'
;MNDNHGPFTLKRRRRIPVQDPQPPVEFTENANAAKLHDLQMKAQAFEERNKKLTERIESYNLQVQQANSKTIQLERKIKGVLLHVKTTAEQQSIPGARPKGSLQEQELELLRWKLSVIEKYMRGIFPEFV
;
A
#
# COMPACT_ATOMS: atom_id res chain seq x y z
N MET A 1 -94.47 20.65 -67.52
CA MET A 1 -94.80 20.73 -66.09
C MET A 1 -95.00 19.32 -65.55
N ASN A 2 -93.97 18.73 -64.95
CA ASN A 2 -94.07 18.11 -63.62
C ASN A 2 -92.67 17.64 -63.20
N ASP A 3 -91.97 18.55 -62.54
CA ASP A 3 -90.66 18.35 -61.92
C ASP A 3 -90.86 17.60 -60.61
N ASN A 4 -90.53 16.31 -60.60
CA ASN A 4 -90.59 15.49 -59.40
C ASN A 4 -89.24 15.54 -58.68
N HIS A 5 -88.97 16.64 -57.99
CA HIS A 5 -87.79 16.79 -57.13
C HIS A 5 -88.08 16.17 -55.75
N GLY A 6 -87.67 14.91 -55.56
CA GLY A 6 -87.58 14.32 -54.23
C GLY A 6 -86.53 15.05 -53.37
N PRO A 7 -86.73 15.18 -52.04
CA PRO A 7 -85.87 15.99 -51.19
C PRO A 7 -84.48 15.37 -51.03
N PHE A 8 -83.44 16.17 -51.27
CA PHE A 8 -82.05 15.82 -50.99
C PHE A 8 -81.85 15.56 -49.50
N THR A 9 -81.64 14.30 -49.11
CA THR A 9 -81.24 13.94 -47.74
C THR A 9 -79.71 14.01 -47.64
N LEU A 10 -79.21 15.11 -47.07
CA LEU A 10 -77.79 15.26 -46.71
C LEU A 10 -77.44 14.23 -45.62
N LYS A 11 -76.90 13.07 -46.03
CA LYS A 11 -76.28 12.12 -45.12
C LYS A 11 -75.11 12.82 -44.40
N ARG A 12 -75.29 13.18 -43.13
CA ARG A 12 -74.21 13.62 -42.23
C ARG A 12 -73.06 12.63 -42.30
N ARG A 13 -71.91 13.05 -42.84
CA ARG A 13 -70.67 12.27 -42.78
C ARG A 13 -70.32 12.05 -41.31
N ARG A 14 -70.13 10.79 -40.90
CA ARG A 14 -69.61 10.44 -39.57
C ARG A 14 -68.18 10.98 -39.46
N ARG A 15 -67.85 11.68 -38.38
CA ARG A 15 -66.48 12.13 -38.09
C ARG A 15 -65.58 10.90 -37.98
N ILE A 16 -64.41 10.95 -38.62
CA ILE A 16 -63.34 9.99 -38.41
C ILE A 16 -62.92 10.09 -36.93
N PRO A 17 -62.83 8.99 -36.17
CA PRO A 17 -62.28 9.03 -34.82
C PRO A 17 -60.86 9.61 -34.89
N VAL A 18 -60.57 10.62 -34.07
CA VAL A 18 -59.20 11.11 -33.90
C VAL A 18 -58.43 9.94 -33.29
N GLN A 19 -57.54 9.34 -34.08
CA GLN A 19 -56.60 8.36 -33.57
C GLN A 19 -55.58 9.17 -32.75
N ASP A 20 -55.48 8.90 -31.46
CA ASP A 20 -54.49 9.54 -30.61
C ASP A 20 -53.10 9.37 -31.26
N PRO A 21 -52.26 10.42 -31.29
CA PRO A 21 -50.91 10.29 -31.82
C PRO A 21 -50.22 9.17 -31.06
N GLN A 22 -49.68 8.17 -31.77
CA GLN A 22 -48.81 7.18 -31.15
C GLN A 22 -47.75 7.91 -30.32
N PRO A 23 -47.51 7.51 -29.06
CA PRO A 23 -46.38 8.06 -28.32
C PRO A 23 -45.12 7.83 -29.15
N PRO A 24 -44.22 8.81 -29.25
CA PRO A 24 -42.98 8.61 -29.97
C PRO A 24 -42.30 7.37 -29.39
N VAL A 25 -41.93 6.41 -30.25
CA VAL A 25 -41.13 5.26 -29.86
C VAL A 25 -39.82 5.82 -29.32
N GLU A 26 -39.73 5.89 -28.00
CA GLU A 26 -38.56 6.42 -27.32
C GLU A 26 -37.35 5.58 -27.74
N PHE A 27 -36.31 6.24 -28.25
CA PHE A 27 -34.99 5.67 -28.59
C PHE A 27 -34.23 5.16 -27.34
N THR A 28 -34.88 4.32 -26.52
CA THR A 28 -34.39 3.84 -25.23
C THR A 28 -33.28 2.81 -25.37
N GLU A 29 -33.29 2.00 -26.44
CA GLU A 29 -32.28 0.97 -26.67
C GLU A 29 -30.87 1.57 -26.89
N ASN A 30 -30.76 2.66 -27.67
CA ASN A 30 -29.49 3.33 -27.90
C ASN A 30 -28.95 4.03 -26.64
N ALA A 31 -29.83 4.61 -25.82
CA ALA A 31 -29.46 5.24 -24.56
C ALA A 31 -28.98 4.21 -23.52
N ASN A 32 -29.62 3.04 -23.46
CA ASN A 32 -29.21 1.94 -22.58
C ASN A 32 -27.89 1.30 -23.03
N ALA A 33 -27.67 1.16 -24.33
CA ALA A 33 -26.40 0.67 -24.89
C ALA A 33 -25.23 1.63 -24.58
N ALA A 34 -25.43 2.94 -24.73
CA ALA A 34 -24.43 3.95 -24.37
C ALA A 34 -24.10 3.92 -22.86
N LYS A 35 -25.13 3.80 -22.01
CA LYS A 35 -24.95 3.68 -20.57
C LYS A 35 -24.22 2.40 -20.17
N LEU A 36 -24.51 1.27 -20.84
CA LEU A 36 -23.81 0.01 -20.61
C LEU A 36 -22.33 0.12 -20.98
N HIS A 37 -22.03 0.73 -22.13
CA HIS A 37 -20.65 0.98 -22.56
C HIS A 37 -19.90 1.86 -21.55
N ASP A 38 -20.50 2.97 -21.10
CA ASP A 38 -19.88 3.85 -20.10
C ASP A 38 -19.61 3.13 -18.77
N LEU A 39 -20.53 2.25 -18.35
CA LEU A 39 -20.34 1.43 -17.16
C LEU A 39 -19.22 0.39 -17.35
N GLN A 40 -19.12 -0.23 -18.52
CA GLN A 40 -18.02 -1.15 -18.85
C GLN A 40 -16.67 -0.43 -18.85
N MET A 41 -16.58 0.75 -19.46
CA MET A 41 -15.37 1.56 -19.45
C MET A 41 -14.97 1.98 -18.02
N LYS A 42 -15.94 2.37 -17.19
CA LYS A 42 -15.68 2.67 -15.77
C LYS A 42 -15.23 1.44 -15.00
N ALA A 43 -15.85 0.28 -15.23
CA ALA A 43 -15.46 -0.96 -14.59
C ALA A 43 -14.01 -1.35 -14.93
N GLN A 44 -13.64 -1.28 -16.21
CA GLN A 44 -12.26 -1.51 -16.67
C GLN A 44 -11.28 -0.53 -16.04
N ALA A 45 -11.61 0.76 -16.00
CA ALA A 45 -10.78 1.78 -15.36
C ALA A 45 -10.59 1.52 -13.86
N PHE A 46 -11.64 1.08 -13.16
CA PHE A 46 -11.55 0.70 -11.75
C PHE A 46 -10.73 -0.57 -11.54
N GLU A 47 -10.87 -1.57 -12.40
CA GLU A 47 -10.08 -2.80 -12.35
C GLU A 47 -8.58 -2.51 -12.53
N GLU A 48 -8.23 -1.68 -13.52
CA GLU A 48 -6.84 -1.28 -13.75
C GLU A 48 -6.29 -0.47 -12.57
N ARG A 49 -7.09 0.44 -12.00
CA ARG A 49 -6.70 1.20 -10.81
C ARG A 49 -6.49 0.29 -9.60
N ASN A 50 -7.37 -0.68 -9.39
CA ASN A 50 -7.24 -1.66 -8.32
C ASN A 50 -5.97 -2.48 -8.49
N LYS A 51 -5.68 -2.96 -9.70
CA LYS A 51 -4.44 -3.69 -9.99
C LYS A 51 -3.21 -2.86 -9.63
N LYS A 52 -3.15 -1.60 -10.06
CA LYS A 52 -2.05 -0.67 -9.73
C LYS A 52 -1.91 -0.41 -8.22
N LEU A 53 -3.03 -0.30 -7.51
CA LEU A 53 -3.01 -0.13 -6.05
C LEU A 53 -2.50 -1.39 -5.35
N THR A 54 -2.90 -2.58 -5.80
CA THR A 54 -2.42 -3.85 -5.26
C THR A 54 -0.91 -3.99 -5.44
N GLU A 55 -0.39 -3.77 -6.66
CA GLU A 55 1.06 -3.81 -6.94
C GLU A 55 1.85 -2.83 -6.06
N ARG A 56 1.28 -1.64 -5.82
CA ARG A 56 1.89 -0.63 -4.94
C ARG A 56 1.89 -1.06 -3.47
N ILE A 57 0.81 -1.68 -2.99
CA ILE A 57 0.72 -2.19 -1.61
C ILE A 57 1.72 -3.33 -1.41
N GLU A 58 1.83 -4.25 -2.36
CA GLU A 58 2.79 -5.35 -2.31
C GLU A 58 4.23 -4.83 -2.24
N SER A 59 4.56 -3.85 -3.11
CA SER A 59 5.88 -3.20 -3.11
C SER A 59 6.17 -2.49 -1.79
N TYR A 60 5.19 -1.78 -1.24
CA TYR A 60 5.31 -1.11 0.06
C TYR A 60 5.53 -2.12 1.18
N ASN A 61 4.75 -3.20 1.22
CA ASN A 61 4.88 -4.25 2.22
C ASN A 61 6.27 -4.89 2.21
N LEU A 62 6.83 -5.14 1.02
CA LEU A 62 8.19 -5.65 0.87
C LEU A 62 9.23 -4.67 1.44
N GLN A 63 9.11 -3.37 1.13
CA GLN A 63 10.00 -2.34 1.68
C GLN A 63 9.92 -2.25 3.20
N VAL A 64 8.71 -2.31 3.76
CA VAL A 64 8.49 -2.32 5.22
C VAL A 64 9.10 -3.55 5.86
N GLN A 65 8.92 -4.73 5.27
CA GLN A 65 9.53 -5.97 5.79
C GLN A 65 11.06 -5.90 5.78
N GLN A 66 11.65 -5.38 4.71
CA GLN A 66 13.10 -5.20 4.62
C GLN A 66 13.60 -4.19 5.66
N ALA A 67 12.91 -3.05 5.82
CA ALA A 67 13.25 -2.05 6.83
C ALA A 67 13.16 -2.63 8.25
N ASN A 68 12.07 -3.32 8.57
CA ASN A 68 11.88 -3.96 9.88
C ASN A 68 12.96 -5.01 10.17
N SER A 69 13.32 -5.83 9.18
CA SER A 69 14.40 -6.80 9.33
C SER A 69 15.74 -6.12 9.66
N LYS A 70 16.08 -5.04 8.94
CA LYS A 70 17.29 -4.25 9.21
C LYS A 70 17.26 -3.62 10.61
N THR A 71 16.11 -3.08 11.04
CA THR A 71 15.93 -2.53 12.39
C THR A 71 16.16 -3.60 13.46
N ILE A 72 15.54 -4.77 13.33
CA ILE A 72 15.72 -5.88 14.29
C ILE A 72 17.19 -6.34 14.33
N GLN A 73 17.86 -6.43 13.18
CA GLN A 73 19.29 -6.76 13.13
C GLN A 73 20.13 -5.73 13.88
N LEU A 74 19.88 -4.44 13.67
CA LEU A 74 20.58 -3.36 14.35
C LEU A 74 20.33 -3.38 15.86
N GLU A 75 19.08 -3.57 16.30
CA GLU A 75 18.74 -3.72 17.71
C GLU A 75 19.48 -4.88 18.37
N ARG A 76 19.58 -6.03 17.68
CA ARG A 76 20.34 -7.18 18.17
C ARG A 76 21.83 -6.88 18.28
N LYS A 77 22.41 -6.20 17.29
CA LYS A 77 23.81 -5.75 17.33
C LYS A 77 24.06 -4.82 18.52
N ILE A 78 23.20 -3.82 18.72
CA ILE A 78 23.31 -2.87 19.84
C ILE A 78 23.18 -3.60 21.18
N LYS A 79 22.19 -4.49 21.34
CA LYS A 79 22.04 -5.30 22.56
C LYS A 79 23.28 -6.15 22.83
N GLY A 80 23.85 -6.77 21.80
CA GLY A 80 25.09 -7.55 21.89
C GLY A 80 26.28 -6.70 22.35
N VAL A 81 26.43 -5.50 21.79
CA VAL A 81 27.46 -4.54 22.18
C VAL A 81 27.30 -4.10 23.64
N LEU A 82 26.10 -3.71 24.06
CA LEU A 82 25.84 -3.31 25.44
C LEU A 82 26.16 -4.43 26.42
N LEU A 83 25.75 -5.66 26.09
CA LEU A 83 26.08 -6.84 26.89
C LEU A 83 27.60 -7.06 26.96
N HIS A 84 28.29 -7.00 25.82
CA HIS A 84 29.73 -7.21 25.75
C HIS A 84 30.48 -6.16 26.58
N VAL A 85 30.16 -4.88 26.41
CA VAL A 85 30.73 -3.77 27.18
C VAL A 85 30.51 -3.99 28.68
N LYS A 86 29.28 -4.34 29.09
CA LYS A 86 28.97 -4.64 30.48
C LYS A 86 29.84 -5.78 31.02
N THR A 87 29.86 -6.92 30.32
CA THR A 87 30.63 -8.10 30.76
C THR A 87 32.12 -7.83 30.84
N THR A 88 32.68 -7.04 29.91
CA THR A 88 34.10 -6.66 29.91
C THR A 88 34.40 -5.65 31.02
N ALA A 89 33.51 -4.69 31.26
CA ALA A 89 33.67 -3.70 32.32
C ALA A 89 33.65 -4.34 33.72
N GLU A 90 32.83 -5.37 33.92
CA GLU A 90 32.71 -6.12 35.18
C GLU A 90 33.89 -7.08 35.44
N GLN A 91 34.77 -7.33 34.45
CA GLN A 91 35.96 -8.16 34.65
C GLN A 91 36.89 -7.56 35.71
N GLN A 92 37.27 -8.35 36.70
CA GLN A 92 38.14 -7.90 37.80
C GLN A 92 39.64 -8.11 37.49
N SER A 93 39.96 -8.97 36.52
CA SER A 93 41.34 -9.28 36.14
C SER A 93 41.43 -9.61 34.66
N ILE A 94 42.64 -9.52 34.11
CA ILE A 94 42.92 -9.94 32.73
C ILE A 94 42.98 -11.48 32.71
N PRO A 95 42.13 -12.16 31.93
CA PRO A 95 42.12 -13.62 31.86
C PRO A 95 43.49 -14.19 31.46
N GLY A 96 44.03 -15.09 32.28
CA GLY A 96 45.32 -15.76 32.03
C GLY A 96 46.57 -14.92 32.31
N ALA A 97 46.43 -13.65 32.70
CA ALA A 97 47.57 -12.83 33.11
C ALA A 97 47.94 -13.10 34.57
N ARG A 98 49.24 -13.15 34.88
CA ARG A 98 49.72 -13.10 36.26
C ARG A 98 49.86 -11.64 36.69
N PRO A 99 49.41 -11.25 37.89
CA PRO A 99 49.57 -9.89 38.38
C PRO A 99 51.07 -9.54 38.48
N LYS A 100 51.45 -8.40 37.93
CA LYS A 100 52.82 -7.86 37.94
C LYS A 100 52.76 -6.35 38.21
N GLY A 101 53.78 -5.82 38.87
CA GLY A 101 53.84 -4.40 39.21
C GLY A 101 52.96 -4.00 40.40
N SER A 102 52.86 -2.70 40.62
CA SER A 102 52.03 -2.08 41.66
C SER A 102 50.53 -2.24 41.36
N LEU A 103 49.68 -2.03 42.37
CA LEU A 103 48.21 -2.08 42.20
C LEU A 103 47.71 -1.09 41.14
N GLN A 104 48.28 0.12 41.09
CA GLN A 104 47.92 1.14 40.10
C GLN A 104 48.31 0.73 38.68
N GLU A 105 49.49 0.12 38.50
CA GLU A 105 49.92 -0.38 37.19
C GLU A 105 49.01 -1.52 36.70
N GLN A 106 48.62 -2.42 37.61
CA GLN A 106 47.68 -3.50 37.30
C GLN A 106 46.30 -2.98 36.90
N GLU A 107 45.79 -1.94 37.58
CA GLU A 107 44.52 -1.30 37.25
C GLU A 107 44.57 -0.61 35.88
N LEU A 108 45.64 0.13 35.59
CA LEU A 108 45.86 0.75 34.28
C LEU A 108 45.96 -0.30 33.16
N GLU A 109 46.67 -1.40 33.40
CA GLU A 109 46.78 -2.49 32.43
C GLU A 109 45.41 -3.15 32.17
N LEU A 110 44.64 -3.40 33.23
CA LEU A 110 43.28 -3.93 33.12
C LEU A 110 42.37 -3.00 32.32
N LEU A 111 42.40 -1.69 32.58
CA LEU A 111 41.58 -0.71 31.86
C LEU A 111 41.96 -0.66 30.37
N ARG A 112 43.26 -0.67 30.04
CA ARG A 112 43.74 -0.73 28.65
C ARG A 112 43.30 -2.01 27.95
N TRP A 113 43.38 -3.15 28.65
CA TRP A 113 42.91 -4.42 28.13
C TRP A 113 41.40 -4.39 27.86
N LYS A 114 40.59 -3.91 28.80
CA LYS A 114 39.13 -3.76 28.64
C LYS A 114 38.79 -2.90 27.42
N LEU A 115 39.45 -1.76 27.26
CA LEU A 115 39.28 -0.89 26.10
C LEU A 115 39.62 -1.61 24.79
N SER A 116 40.78 -2.28 24.73
CA SER A 116 41.19 -3.04 23.54
C SER A 116 40.18 -4.15 23.18
N VAL A 117 39.64 -4.86 24.17
CA VAL A 117 38.63 -5.91 23.93
C VAL A 117 37.34 -5.30 23.36
N ILE A 118 36.85 -4.23 23.98
CA ILE A 118 35.65 -3.52 23.52
C ILE A 118 35.85 -2.96 22.11
N GLU A 119 36.98 -2.32 21.84
CA GLU A 119 37.30 -1.77 20.52
C GLU A 119 37.30 -2.88 19.47
N LYS A 120 38.02 -3.99 19.69
CA LYS A 120 38.07 -5.12 18.76
C LYS A 120 36.68 -5.69 18.48
N TYR A 121 35.85 -5.83 19.51
CA TYR A 121 34.47 -6.29 19.34
C TYR A 121 33.63 -5.31 18.51
N MET A 122 33.74 -4.00 18.81
CA MET A 122 33.04 -2.96 18.06
C MET A 122 33.42 -2.96 16.57
N ARG A 123 34.71 -3.10 16.23
CA ARG A 123 35.16 -3.20 14.83
C ARG A 123 34.55 -4.40 14.11
N GLY A 124 34.37 -5.52 14.81
CA GLY A 124 33.78 -6.73 14.25
C GLY A 124 32.27 -6.63 14.00
N ILE A 125 31.53 -5.93 14.86
CA ILE A 125 30.07 -5.78 14.75
C ILE A 125 29.68 -4.65 13.79
N PHE A 126 30.46 -3.57 13.78
CA PHE A 126 30.26 -2.38 12.96
C PHE A 126 31.54 -2.04 12.19
N PRO A 127 31.83 -2.75 11.09
CA PRO A 127 33.02 -2.49 10.28
C PRO A 127 33.00 -1.10 9.63
N GLU A 128 31.81 -0.54 9.42
CA GLU A 128 31.61 0.79 8.83
C GLU A 128 31.96 1.99 9.74
N PHE A 129 32.18 1.81 11.05
CA PHE A 129 32.44 2.91 11.98
C PHE A 129 33.93 3.15 12.30
N VAL A 130 34.85 2.47 11.61
CA VAL A 130 36.30 2.50 11.89
C VAL A 130 37.10 2.91 10.66
#